data_AF-A0A8S2FVB2-F1
#
_entry.id   AF-A0A8S2FVB2-F1
#
_cell.length_a   1.000
_cell.length_b   1.000
_cell.length_c   1.000
_cell.angle_alpha   90.00
_cell.angle_beta   90.00
_cell.angle_gamma   90.00
#
_symmetry.space_group_name_H-M   'P 1'
#
loop_
_entity.id
_entity.type
_entity.pdbx_description
1 polymer ?
#
loop_
_entity_poly.entity_id
_entity_poly.type
_entity_poly.pdbx_seq_one_letter_code
_entity_poly.pdbx_strand_id
1 'polypeptide(L)'
;VKASGDLHEFTDSQFGHCFSWGESRNDARENLVVALKELSIRGDFHSTVEILIKLLETESYLNNTLDTSWLDCLIAGNVKTEKPDTMLAITCGAIHVADQIIRTKFQNYESSLERGQILSLTS
;
A
#
# COMPACT_ATOMS: atom_id res chain seq x y z
N VAL A 1 5.22 14.94 13.72
CA VAL A 1 5.26 15.91 12.59
C VAL A 1 3.94 15.77 11.85
N LYS A 2 3.24 16.88 11.55
CA LYS A 2 1.80 16.93 11.25
C LYS A 2 1.35 15.90 10.19
N ALA A 3 0.70 14.83 10.64
CA ALA A 3 0.02 13.83 9.81
C ALA A 3 -1.49 14.12 9.69
N SER A 4 -1.84 15.40 9.59
CA SER A 4 -3.24 15.86 9.47
C SER A 4 -3.28 17.02 8.48
N GLY A 5 -2.73 16.78 7.28
CA GLY A 5 -2.95 17.62 6.11
C GLY A 5 -4.12 17.00 5.37
N ASP A 6 -5.28 17.65 5.44
CA ASP A 6 -6.49 17.16 4.79
C ASP A 6 -6.35 17.39 3.27
N LEU A 7 -6.39 16.31 2.49
CA LEU A 7 -6.37 16.37 1.03
C LEU A 7 -7.82 16.67 0.60
N HIS A 8 -8.14 17.93 0.34
CA HIS A 8 -9.50 18.33 -0.07
C HIS A 8 -9.65 18.29 -1.59
N GLU A 9 -10.88 18.32 -2.09
CA GLU A 9 -11.21 18.14 -3.52
C GLU A 9 -10.53 19.12 -4.51
N PHE A 10 -9.90 20.18 -4.02
CA PHE A 10 -9.20 21.19 -4.83
C PHE A 10 -7.67 21.12 -4.70
N THR A 11 -7.14 20.14 -3.96
CA THR A 11 -5.70 19.89 -3.89
C THR A 11 -5.25 18.99 -5.04
N ASP A 12 -4.03 19.21 -5.53
CA ASP A 12 -3.42 18.32 -6.51
C ASP A 12 -3.29 16.89 -5.94
N SER A 13 -3.58 15.88 -6.77
CA SER A 13 -3.36 14.48 -6.46
C SER A 13 -1.87 14.15 -6.21
N GLN A 14 -0.95 14.97 -6.72
CA GLN A 14 0.48 14.87 -6.43
C GLN A 14 0.82 15.48 -5.06
N PHE A 15 0.87 14.63 -4.04
CA PHE A 15 1.17 15.04 -2.66
C PHE A 15 2.67 14.97 -2.29
N GLY A 16 3.53 14.48 -3.20
CA GLY A 16 4.96 14.36 -2.93
C GLY A 16 5.80 13.99 -4.16
N HIS A 17 7.10 14.25 -4.05
CA HIS A 17 8.11 13.87 -5.04
C HIS A 17 9.21 13.04 -4.36
N CYS A 18 9.68 12.00 -5.06
CA CYS A 18 10.84 11.23 -4.66
C CYS A 18 11.92 11.37 -5.73
N PHE A 19 13.15 11.59 -5.29
CA PHE A 19 14.31 11.72 -6.16
C PHE A 19 15.38 10.75 -5.70
N SER A 20 16.03 10.08 -6.65
CA SER A 20 17.18 9.22 -6.40
C SER A 20 18.36 9.68 -7.23
N TRP A 21 19.56 9.34 -6.78
CA TRP A 21 20.81 9.59 -7.50
C TRP A 21 21.59 8.28 -7.62
N GLY A 22 22.42 8.17 -8.65
CA GLY A 22 23.36 7.09 -8.86
C GLY A 22 24.40 7.47 -9.92
N GLU A 23 25.51 6.75 -9.97
CA GLU A 23 26.59 7.02 -10.93
C GLU A 23 26.14 6.72 -12.37
N SER A 24 25.27 5.73 -12.54
CA SER A 24 24.58 5.42 -13.79
C SER A 24 23.06 5.57 -13.66
N ARG A 25 22.39 5.58 -14.82
CA ARG A 25 20.92 5.50 -14.90
C ARG A 25 20.38 4.28 -14.15
N ASN A 26 21.09 3.14 -14.23
CA ASN A 26 20.65 1.92 -13.56
C ASN A 26 20.79 2.06 -12.04
N ASP A 27 21.88 2.62 -11.54
CA ASP A 27 22.09 2.82 -10.09
C ASP A 27 21.03 3.77 -9.51
N ALA A 28 20.75 4.87 -10.20
CA ALA A 28 19.69 5.80 -9.78
C ALA A 28 18.31 5.12 -9.75
N ARG A 29 18.01 4.30 -10.76
CA ARG A 29 16.76 3.52 -10.83
C ARG A 29 16.66 2.50 -9.69
N GLU A 30 17.72 1.73 -9.43
CA GLU A 30 17.74 0.74 -8.34
C GLU A 30 17.55 1.39 -6.98
N ASN A 31 18.25 2.51 -6.73
CA ASN A 31 18.09 3.29 -5.52
C ASN A 31 16.65 3.79 -5.35
N LEU A 32 15.98 4.21 -6.45
CA LEU A 32 14.58 4.62 -6.41
C LEU A 32 13.65 3.45 -6.08
N VAL A 33 13.87 2.28 -6.68
CA VAL A 33 13.06 1.08 -6.43
C VAL A 33 13.16 0.65 -4.97
N VAL A 34 14.37 0.65 -4.39
CA VAL A 34 14.58 0.33 -2.97
C VAL A 34 13.84 1.33 -2.08
N ALA A 35 14.02 2.64 -2.33
CA ALA A 35 13.35 3.69 -1.57
C ALA A 35 11.82 3.56 -1.63
N LEU A 36 11.26 3.26 -2.81
CA LEU A 36 9.82 3.07 -2.98
C LEU A 36 9.30 1.81 -2.28
N LYS A 37 10.08 0.73 -2.22
CA LYS A 37 9.70 -0.50 -1.48
C LYS A 37 9.68 -0.29 0.03
N GLU A 38 10.53 0.60 0.54
CA GLU A 38 10.57 0.99 1.96
C GLU A 38 9.57 2.10 2.32
N LEU A 39 9.04 2.79 1.30
CA LEU A 39 8.12 3.92 1.49
C LEU A 39 6.75 3.43 1.96
N SER A 40 6.50 3.50 3.27
CA SER A 40 5.20 3.23 3.86
C SER A 40 4.31 4.48 3.88
N ILE A 41 3.52 4.68 2.82
CA ILE A 41 2.43 5.67 2.81
C ILE A 41 1.13 4.94 3.17
N ARG A 42 0.64 5.15 4.39
CA ARG A 42 -0.67 4.66 4.83
C ARG A 42 -1.62 5.85 4.97
N GLY A 43 -2.54 5.97 4.01
CA GLY A 43 -3.61 6.97 4.02
C GLY A 43 -4.94 6.32 3.62
N ASP A 44 -6.01 7.10 3.63
CA ASP A 44 -7.36 6.67 3.20
C ASP A 44 -7.50 6.59 1.67
N PHE A 45 -6.40 6.76 0.93
CA PHE A 45 -6.34 6.73 -0.52
C PHE A 45 -5.31 5.72 -1.00
N HIS A 46 -5.58 5.13 -2.17
CA HIS A 46 -4.63 4.25 -2.85
C HIS A 46 -3.48 5.10 -3.44
N SER A 47 -2.24 4.72 -3.15
CA SER A 47 -1.06 5.37 -3.71
C SER A 47 -0.59 4.68 -5.00
N THR A 48 0.14 5.40 -5.86
CA THR A 48 0.72 4.87 -7.10
C THR A 48 2.09 4.20 -6.90
N VAL A 49 2.58 4.07 -5.66
CA VAL A 49 3.92 3.51 -5.36
C VAL A 49 4.09 2.10 -5.94
N GLU A 50 3.11 1.21 -5.80
CA GLU A 50 3.20 -0.16 -6.32
C GLU A 50 3.34 -0.19 -7.85
N ILE A 51 2.59 0.65 -8.57
CA ILE A 51 2.68 0.68 -10.04
C ILE A 51 4.00 1.33 -10.49
N LEU A 52 4.49 2.34 -9.77
CA LEU A 52 5.80 2.96 -10.05
C LEU A 52 6.94 1.94 -9.93
N ILE A 53 6.95 1.14 -8.86
CA ILE A 53 7.94 0.04 -8.69
C ILE A 53 7.88 -0.89 -9.89
N LYS A 54 6.67 -1.34 -10.27
CA LYS A 54 6.50 -2.24 -11.41
C LYS A 54 7.01 -1.63 -12.72
N LEU A 55 6.71 -0.36 -13.00
CA LEU A 55 7.17 0.33 -14.22
C LEU A 55 8.70 0.39 -14.27
N LEU A 56 9.36 0.72 -13.16
CA LEU A 56 10.82 0.80 -13.04
C LEU A 56 11.53 -0.56 -13.19
N GLU A 57 10.81 -1.67 -13.05
CA GLU A 57 11.31 -3.04 -13.19
C GLU A 57 10.98 -3.66 -14.57
N THR A 58 10.26 -2.97 -15.45
CA THR A 58 9.97 -3.48 -16.81
C THR A 58 11.20 -3.46 -17.72
N GLU A 59 11.30 -4.43 -18.64
CA GLU A 59 12.38 -4.49 -19.64
C GLU A 59 12.44 -3.25 -20.53
N SER A 60 11.28 -2.70 -20.94
CA SER A 60 11.22 -1.47 -21.75
C SER A 60 11.84 -0.28 -21.01
N TYR A 61 11.62 -0.19 -19.69
CA TYR A 61 12.24 0.84 -18.86
C TYR A 61 13.74 0.57 -18.67
N LEU A 62 14.15 -0.67 -18.40
CA LEU A 62 15.56 -1.03 -18.24
C LEU A 62 16.38 -0.71 -19.50
N ASN A 63 15.89 -1.13 -20.67
CA ASN A 63 16.57 -0.99 -21.95
C ASN A 63 16.39 0.40 -22.61
N ASN A 64 15.65 1.30 -21.97
CA ASN A 64 15.36 2.64 -22.48
C ASN A 64 14.67 2.62 -23.86
N THR A 65 13.79 1.63 -24.08
CA THR A 65 13.03 1.43 -25.32
C THR A 65 11.55 1.79 -25.09
N LEU A 66 11.29 3.04 -24.70
CA LEU A 66 9.97 3.56 -24.39
C LEU A 66 9.73 4.89 -25.10
N ASP A 67 8.48 5.14 -25.44
CA ASP A 67 8.00 6.40 -26.00
C ASP A 67 6.92 7.02 -25.09
N THR A 68 6.35 8.15 -25.50
CA THR A 68 5.33 8.85 -24.71
C THR A 68 3.98 8.13 -24.65
N SER A 69 3.75 7.13 -25.50
CA SER A 69 2.51 6.33 -25.54
C SER A 69 2.62 5.00 -24.78
N TRP A 70 3.84 4.62 -24.39
CA TRP A 70 4.14 3.34 -23.75
C TRP A 70 3.28 3.07 -22.50
N LEU A 71 3.09 4.08 -21.64
CA LEU A 71 2.31 3.92 -20.42
C LEU A 71 0.83 3.64 -20.72
N ASP A 72 0.25 4.32 -21.72
CA ASP A 72 -1.14 4.10 -22.13
C ASP A 72 -1.35 2.68 -22.66
N CYS A 73 -0.38 2.14 -23.40
CA CYS A 73 -0.39 0.76 -23.86
C CYS A 73 -0.39 -0.23 -22.68
N LEU A 74 0.39 0.03 -21.63
CA LEU A 74 0.40 -0.81 -20.42
C LEU A 74 -0.92 -0.74 -19.65
N ILE A 75 -1.55 0.45 -19.58
CA ILE A 75 -2.87 0.61 -18.98
C ILE A 75 -3.92 -0.17 -19.77
N ALA A 76 -3.92 -0.05 -21.09
CA ALA A 76 -4.82 -0.79 -21.98
C ALA A 76 -4.61 -2.32 -21.87
N GLY A 77 -3.36 -2.75 -21.67
CA GLY A 77 -2.99 -4.14 -21.41
C GLY A 77 -3.39 -4.67 -20.03
N ASN A 78 -4.00 -3.83 -19.18
CA ASN A 78 -4.45 -4.18 -17.83
C ASN A 78 -3.33 -4.81 -16.97
N VAL A 79 -2.13 -4.20 -17.03
CA VAL A 79 -0.96 -4.67 -16.30
C VAL A 79 -1.20 -4.51 -14.80
N LYS A 80 -1.42 -5.63 -14.09
CA LYS A 80 -1.72 -5.66 -12.65
C LYS A 80 -0.46 -5.55 -11.79
N THR A 81 -0.52 -4.86 -10.66
CA THR A 81 0.55 -4.92 -9.66
C THR A 81 0.69 -6.34 -9.11
N GLU A 82 1.89 -6.65 -8.62
CA GLU A 82 2.16 -7.95 -8.03
C GLU A 82 1.29 -8.10 -6.77
N LYS A 83 0.55 -9.21 -6.70
CA LYS A 83 -0.30 -9.52 -5.55
C LYS A 83 0.43 -10.53 -4.67
N PRO A 84 0.22 -10.48 -3.34
CA PRO A 84 0.71 -11.53 -2.47
C PRO A 84 0.17 -12.89 -2.91
N ASP A 85 0.90 -13.95 -2.58
CA ASP A 85 0.45 -15.32 -2.79
C ASP A 85 -0.97 -15.53 -2.26
N THR A 86 -1.79 -16.28 -3.01
CA THR A 86 -3.22 -16.40 -2.71
C THR A 86 -3.47 -17.09 -1.38
N MET A 87 -2.70 -18.14 -1.06
CA MET A 87 -2.85 -18.84 0.22
C MET A 87 -2.36 -17.97 1.37
N LEU A 88 -1.28 -17.23 1.18
CA LEU A 88 -0.82 -16.24 2.16
C LEU A 88 -1.88 -15.16 2.41
N ALA A 89 -2.46 -14.58 1.35
CA ALA A 89 -3.49 -13.54 1.45
C ALA A 89 -4.74 -14.05 2.18
N ILE A 90 -5.22 -15.25 1.84
CA ILE A 90 -6.37 -15.89 2.50
C ILE A 90 -6.07 -16.14 3.98
N THR A 91 -4.89 -16.70 4.29
CA THR A 91 -4.50 -17.05 5.66
C THR A 91 -4.37 -15.80 6.52
N CYS A 92 -3.67 -14.78 6.04
CA CYS A 92 -3.56 -13.50 6.74
C CYS A 92 -4.92 -12.82 6.91
N GLY A 93 -5.78 -12.87 5.90
CA GLY A 93 -7.15 -12.34 5.97
C GLY A 93 -7.99 -13.05 7.04
N ALA A 94 -7.97 -14.38 7.08
CA ALA A 94 -8.70 -15.15 8.09
C ALA A 94 -8.21 -14.85 9.51
N ILE A 95 -6.88 -14.78 9.72
CA ILE A 95 -6.29 -14.42 11.01
C ILE A 95 -6.69 -13.00 11.41
N HIS A 96 -6.65 -12.04 10.48
CA HIS A 96 -7.02 -10.65 10.75
C HIS A 96 -8.48 -10.51 11.18
N VAL A 97 -9.40 -11.18 10.48
CA VAL A 97 -10.82 -11.19 10.84
C VAL A 97 -11.04 -11.83 12.20
N ALA A 98 -10.40 -12.97 12.48
CA ALA A 98 -10.50 -13.64 13.78
C ALA A 98 -9.98 -12.76 14.92
N ASP A 99 -8.81 -12.13 14.74
CA ASP A 99 -8.22 -11.20 15.71
C ASP A 99 -9.13 -10.00 15.98
N GLN A 100 -9.74 -9.41 14.95
CA GLN A 100 -10.72 -8.33 15.11
C GLN A 100 -11.92 -8.78 15.94
N ILE A 101 -12.52 -9.94 15.62
CA ILE A 101 -13.67 -10.48 16.37
C ILE A 101 -13.28 -10.70 17.84
N ILE A 102 -12.13 -11.30 18.09
CA ILE A 102 -11.63 -11.58 19.44
C ILE A 102 -11.42 -10.26 20.20
N ARG A 103 -10.73 -9.29 19.62
CA ARG A 103 -10.49 -7.97 20.23
C ARG A 103 -11.79 -7.26 20.56
N THR A 104 -12.76 -7.26 19.65
CA THR A 104 -14.08 -6.65 19.90
C THR A 104 -14.83 -7.37 21.02
N LYS A 105 -14.82 -8.71 21.07
CA LYS A 105 -15.44 -9.46 22.17
C LYS A 105 -14.77 -9.15 23.51
N PHE A 106 -13.44 -9.09 23.56
CA PHE A 106 -12.70 -8.73 24.77
C PHE A 106 -13.01 -7.30 25.22
N GLN A 107 -12.94 -6.31 24.31
CA GLN A 107 -13.28 -4.92 24.62
C GLN A 107 -14.71 -4.78 25.13
N ASN A 108 -15.68 -5.45 24.50
CA ASN A 108 -17.08 -5.44 24.94
C ASN A 108 -17.26 -6.04 26.34
N TYR A 109 -16.51 -7.12 26.63
CA TYR A 109 -16.53 -7.74 27.95
C TYR A 109 -15.92 -6.82 29.01
N GLU A 110 -14.74 -6.25 28.75
CA GLU A 110 -14.08 -5.29 29.65
C GLU A 110 -14.97 -4.07 29.92
N SER A 111 -15.50 -3.41 28.89
CA SER A 111 -16.39 -2.25 29.05
C SER A 111 -17.70 -2.59 29.77
N SER A 112 -18.16 -3.83 29.72
CA SER A 112 -19.34 -4.26 30.48
C SER A 112 -18.98 -4.57 31.93
N LEU A 113 -17.82 -5.16 32.17
CA LEU A 113 -17.28 -5.42 33.51
C LEU A 113 -17.03 -4.11 34.27
N GLU A 114 -16.49 -3.07 33.61
CA GLU A 114 -16.35 -1.72 34.18
C GLU A 114 -17.68 -1.09 34.60
N ARG A 115 -18.78 -1.48 33.94
CA ARG A 115 -20.14 -1.07 34.29
C ARG A 115 -20.82 -2.02 35.30
N GLY A 116 -20.08 -2.98 35.83
CA GLY A 116 -20.58 -3.99 36.79
C GLY A 116 -21.46 -5.07 36.16
N GLN A 117 -21.47 -5.21 34.83
CA GLN A 117 -22.26 -6.19 34.10
C GLN A 117 -21.39 -7.38 33.68
N ILE A 118 -21.72 -8.59 34.15
CA ILE A 118 -21.06 -9.82 33.71
C ILE A 118 -21.81 -10.34 32.47
N LEU A 119 -21.14 -10.30 31.32
CA LEU A 119 -21.69 -10.86 30.07
C LEU A 119 -21.51 -12.39 30.05
N SER A 120 -22.45 -13.10 29.41
CA SER A 120 -22.34 -14.55 29.23
C SER A 120 -21.20 -14.92 28.28
N LEU A 121 -20.50 -16.00 28.59
CA LEU A 121 -19.43 -16.58 27.76
C LEU A 121 -19.93 -17.27 26.49
N THR A 122 -21.25 -17.47 26.36
CA THR A 122 -21.87 -18.36 25.35
C THR A 122 -22.63 -17.66 24.22
N SER A 123 -22.42 -16.36 23.98
CA SER A 123 -23.07 -15.62 22.88
C SER A 123 -22.12 -15.19 21.76
#